data_AF-A0A1V6CEQ3-F1
#
_entry.id   AF-A0A1V6CEQ3-F1
#
_cell.length_a   1.000
_cell.length_b   1.000
_cell.length_c   1.000
_cell.angle_alpha   90.00
_cell.angle_beta   90.00
_cell.angle_gamma   90.00
#
_symmetry.space_group_name_H-M   'P 1'
#
loop_
_entity.id
_entity.type
_entity.pdbx_description
1 polymer ?
#
loop_
_entity_poly.entity_id
_entity_poly.type
_entity_poly.pdbx_seq_one_letter_code
_entity_poly.pdbx_strand_id
1 'polypeptide(L)'
;MIKKVQIFCLVLWILSIQFIGFGADRMIIPIPEIQTQINQIVLLGKTGAQREKIPDEIAKLKQMGTIECLLQQLIYFRTNTMKIYNEKRISSDEMEIAMNMALYIIGNFLKPADNSFEKIASESAQDLIRAVFPYLDTEDTELKSQLYRMLKMVDLNVSGKQIHPKYSEYPVDYTEYKKFIETSKEKIEPLIQYMYERAPGDALITLSQVYIKDLEEREKIINEEKIIREDFQKRYSGSLESGHSVSEQAKKAINQLSMYPQWWIQLYVAEIIYREPRFKDSQILERIKSTNHPLVLKSLGKGDEK
;
A
#
# COMPACT_ATOMS: atom_id res chain seq x y z
N MET A 1 48.81 16.39 4.85
CA MET A 1 48.50 15.20 5.68
C MET A 1 47.11 15.31 6.34
N ILE A 2 46.07 15.77 5.62
CA ILE A 2 44.73 16.06 6.19
C ILE A 2 43.58 15.38 5.38
N LYS A 3 43.90 14.53 4.38
CA LYS A 3 42.87 13.85 3.56
C LYS A 3 42.54 12.39 3.96
N LYS A 4 43.17 11.84 5.00
CA LYS A 4 42.93 10.44 5.45
C LYS A 4 42.12 10.29 6.74
N VAL A 5 41.81 11.38 7.45
CA VAL A 5 41.12 11.31 8.75
C VAL A 5 39.59 11.46 8.61
N GLN A 6 39.08 12.09 7.54
CA GLN A 6 37.62 12.23 7.34
C GLN A 6 36.92 10.98 6.78
N ILE A 7 37.67 10.06 6.14
CA ILE A 7 37.10 8.79 5.65
C ILE A 7 36.94 7.78 6.80
N PHE A 8 37.70 7.92 7.89
CA PHE A 8 37.63 7.01 9.03
C PHE A 8 36.42 7.28 9.94
N CYS A 9 35.88 8.52 9.96
CA CYS A 9 34.67 8.84 10.73
C CYS A 9 33.36 8.49 10.03
N LEU A 10 33.35 8.30 8.70
CA LEU A 10 32.14 7.91 7.96
C LEU A 10 31.97 6.38 7.91
N VAL A 11 33.06 5.62 7.91
CA VAL A 11 33.04 4.14 7.82
C VAL A 11 32.77 3.49 9.18
N LEU A 12 33.08 4.15 10.29
CA LEU A 12 32.84 3.63 11.65
C LEU A 12 31.42 3.82 12.17
N TRP A 13 30.57 4.59 11.50
CA TRP A 13 29.13 4.68 11.84
C TRP A 13 28.30 3.53 11.24
N ILE A 14 28.85 2.78 10.28
CA ILE A 14 28.12 1.73 9.54
C ILE A 14 28.23 0.34 10.19
N LEU A 15 29.11 0.16 11.19
CA LEU A 15 29.45 -1.18 11.71
C LEU A 15 29.06 -1.47 13.17
N SER A 16 28.25 -0.65 13.83
CA SER A 16 27.89 -0.87 15.24
C SER A 16 26.39 -0.95 15.51
N ILE A 17 25.65 -1.77 14.74
CA ILE A 17 24.35 -2.28 15.19
C ILE A 17 24.25 -3.76 14.80
N GLN A 18 24.74 -4.64 15.66
CA GLN A 18 24.26 -6.01 15.73
C GLN A 18 23.58 -6.24 17.08
N PHE A 19 22.30 -6.61 16.99
CA PHE A 19 21.43 -7.28 17.96
C PHE A 19 21.13 -6.60 19.30
N ILE A 20 19.85 -6.22 19.48
CA ILE A 20 18.92 -6.64 20.54
C ILE A 20 17.48 -6.34 20.04
N GLY A 21 16.51 -7.15 20.47
CA GLY A 21 15.19 -7.35 19.84
C GLY A 21 14.14 -6.23 19.95
N PHE A 22 13.02 -6.49 19.25
CA PHE A 22 11.82 -5.65 19.08
C PHE A 22 12.02 -4.31 18.35
N GLY A 23 11.54 -4.24 17.10
CA GLY A 23 11.29 -2.97 16.40
C GLY A 23 12.47 -2.35 15.65
N ALA A 24 13.25 -3.11 14.88
CA ALA A 24 14.12 -2.49 13.90
C ALA A 24 13.24 -1.87 12.79
N ASP A 25 13.19 -0.54 12.70
CA ASP A 25 12.45 0.17 11.65
C ASP A 25 12.90 -0.37 10.29
N ARG A 26 11.95 -0.91 9.53
CA ARG A 26 12.22 -1.55 8.25
C ARG A 26 12.48 -0.48 7.20
N MET A 27 13.74 -0.08 7.08
CA MET A 27 14.18 0.90 6.11
C MET A 27 14.80 0.24 4.87
N ILE A 28 14.63 0.90 3.72
CA ILE A 28 15.40 0.56 2.51
C ILE A 28 16.81 1.15 2.67
N ILE A 29 17.82 0.28 2.64
CA ILE A 29 19.23 0.72 2.68
C ILE A 29 19.65 1.17 1.28
N PRO A 30 20.16 2.41 1.11
CA PRO A 30 20.60 2.88 -0.20
C PRO A 30 21.86 2.13 -0.65
N ILE A 31 21.88 1.73 -1.92
CA ILE A 31 23.07 1.20 -2.59
C ILE A 31 23.73 2.37 -3.34
N PRO A 32 24.91 2.85 -2.92
CA PRO A 32 25.51 4.08 -3.43
C PRO A 32 25.62 4.12 -4.95
N GLU A 33 26.08 3.04 -5.58
CA GLU A 33 26.29 2.96 -7.02
C GLU A 33 24.97 3.10 -7.79
N ILE A 34 23.90 2.45 -7.30
CA ILE A 34 22.57 2.54 -7.89
C ILE A 34 22.00 3.96 -7.71
N GLN A 35 22.17 4.55 -6.52
CA GLN A 35 21.72 5.93 -6.27
C GLN A 35 22.48 6.94 -7.13
N THR A 36 23.77 6.75 -7.37
CA THR A 36 24.56 7.58 -8.31
C THR A 36 24.00 7.46 -9.73
N GLN A 37 23.71 6.24 -10.19
CA GLN A 37 23.13 6.02 -11.52
C GLN A 37 21.73 6.66 -11.66
N ILE A 38 20.86 6.53 -10.65
CA ILE A 38 19.55 7.19 -10.63
C ILE A 38 19.71 8.72 -10.73
N ASN A 39 20.60 9.30 -9.93
CA ASN A 39 20.87 10.74 -9.97
C ASN A 39 21.38 11.21 -11.33
N GLN A 40 22.23 10.43 -11.99
CA GLN A 40 22.70 10.73 -13.35
C GLN A 40 21.53 10.82 -14.35
N ILE A 41 20.60 9.88 -14.29
CA ILE A 41 19.39 9.90 -15.15
C ILE A 41 18.53 11.14 -14.85
N VAL A 42 18.33 11.47 -13.57
CA VAL A 42 17.55 12.65 -13.15
C VAL A 42 18.19 13.95 -13.65
N LEU A 43 19.53 14.08 -13.58
CA LEU A 43 20.25 15.25 -14.07
C LEU A 43 20.11 15.45 -15.59
N LEU A 44 20.14 14.36 -16.37
CA LEU A 44 19.86 14.40 -17.82
C LEU A 44 18.43 14.88 -18.09
N GLY A 45 17.45 14.41 -17.31
CA GLY A 45 16.07 14.86 -17.39
C GLY A 45 15.89 16.36 -17.10
N LYS A 46 16.53 16.84 -16.01
CA LYS A 46 16.49 18.23 -15.53
C LYS A 46 17.09 19.21 -16.54
N THR A 47 18.30 18.92 -17.02
CA THR A 47 19.04 19.86 -17.88
C THR A 47 18.49 19.90 -19.31
N GLY A 48 17.78 18.86 -19.74
CA GLY A 48 17.31 18.72 -21.12
C GLY A 48 18.43 18.46 -22.14
N ALA A 49 19.67 18.77 -21.78
CA ALA A 49 20.86 18.42 -22.52
C ALA A 49 21.06 16.90 -22.47
N GLN A 50 21.25 16.29 -23.64
CA GLN A 50 21.53 14.87 -23.77
C GLN A 50 20.39 13.93 -23.32
N ARG A 51 19.12 14.35 -23.43
CA ARG A 51 17.95 13.50 -23.15
C ARG A 51 17.95 12.20 -23.95
N GLU A 52 18.54 12.20 -25.13
CA GLU A 52 18.73 11.02 -25.96
C GLU A 52 19.56 9.92 -25.30
N LYS A 53 20.34 10.23 -24.26
CA LYS A 53 21.13 9.25 -23.49
C LYS A 53 20.35 8.57 -22.37
N ILE A 54 19.16 9.08 -22.01
CA ILE A 54 18.35 8.52 -20.93
C ILE A 54 18.07 7.02 -21.12
N PRO A 55 17.69 6.53 -22.32
CA PRO A 55 17.48 5.10 -22.54
C PRO A 55 18.72 4.25 -22.25
N ASP A 56 19.91 4.71 -22.65
CA ASP A 56 21.18 4.00 -22.42
C ASP A 56 21.52 3.94 -20.92
N GLU A 57 21.31 5.05 -20.21
CA GLU A 57 21.55 5.10 -18.76
C GLU A 57 20.54 4.24 -17.97
N ILE A 58 19.31 4.12 -18.44
CA ILE A 58 18.32 3.17 -17.90
C ILE A 58 18.75 1.72 -18.21
N ALA A 59 19.26 1.44 -19.40
CA ALA A 59 19.76 0.10 -19.75
C ALA A 59 20.93 -0.32 -18.86
N LYS A 60 21.84 0.59 -18.53
CA LYS A 60 22.91 0.36 -17.53
C LYS A 60 22.32 0.06 -16.16
N LEU A 61 21.37 0.87 -15.69
CA LEU A 61 20.71 0.68 -14.40
C LEU A 61 20.06 -0.72 -14.28
N LYS A 62 19.42 -1.22 -15.35
CA LYS A 62 18.84 -2.57 -15.41
C LYS A 62 19.85 -3.69 -15.18
N GLN A 63 21.13 -3.46 -15.45
CA GLN A 63 22.19 -4.45 -15.25
C GLN A 63 22.74 -4.46 -13.81
N MET A 64 22.32 -3.52 -12.95
CA MET A 64 22.91 -3.32 -11.62
C MET A 64 22.24 -4.14 -10.51
N GLY A 65 21.12 -4.83 -10.77
CA GLY A 65 20.42 -5.61 -9.76
C GLY A 65 19.14 -6.26 -10.28
N THR A 66 18.43 -6.96 -9.40
CA THR A 66 17.10 -7.51 -9.71
C THR A 66 16.07 -6.38 -9.80
N ILE A 67 14.94 -6.65 -10.46
CA ILE A 67 13.84 -5.67 -10.56
C ILE A 67 13.38 -5.24 -9.16
N GLU A 68 13.24 -6.15 -8.20
CA GLU A 68 12.82 -5.79 -6.85
C GLU A 68 13.81 -4.85 -6.17
N CYS A 69 15.12 -5.13 -6.28
CA CYS A 69 16.16 -4.28 -5.73
C CYS A 69 16.13 -2.88 -6.37
N LEU A 70 16.02 -2.79 -7.70
CA LEU A 70 15.99 -1.52 -8.41
C LEU A 70 14.74 -0.70 -8.07
N LEU A 71 13.57 -1.34 -7.94
CA LEU A 71 12.34 -0.69 -7.49
C LEU A 71 12.47 -0.15 -6.06
N GLN A 72 13.07 -0.93 -5.15
CA GLN A 72 13.35 -0.48 -3.78
C GLN A 72 14.26 0.76 -3.77
N GLN A 73 15.32 0.76 -4.57
CA GLN A 73 16.24 1.90 -4.67
C GLN A 73 15.56 3.16 -5.24
N LEU A 74 14.62 3.02 -6.17
CA LEU A 74 13.81 4.13 -6.68
C LEU A 74 12.79 4.64 -5.64
N ILE A 75 12.19 3.76 -4.85
CA ILE A 75 11.31 4.14 -3.73
C ILE A 75 12.10 4.91 -2.67
N TYR A 76 13.29 4.43 -2.31
CA TYR A 76 14.20 5.15 -1.41
C TYR A 76 14.52 6.54 -1.96
N PHE A 77 14.90 6.62 -3.24
CA PHE A 77 15.24 7.89 -3.87
C PHE A 77 14.09 8.91 -3.78
N ARG A 78 12.85 8.48 -4.09
CA ARG A 78 11.65 9.33 -4.01
C ARG A 78 11.37 9.77 -2.57
N THR A 79 11.46 8.85 -1.62
CA THR A 79 11.27 9.11 -0.18
C THR A 79 12.28 10.15 0.31
N ASN A 80 13.56 9.95 0.01
CA ASN A 80 14.63 10.84 0.44
C ASN A 80 14.53 12.23 -0.24
N THR A 81 14.13 12.28 -1.52
CA THR A 81 13.89 13.55 -2.23
C THR A 81 12.81 14.38 -1.53
N MET A 82 11.71 13.74 -1.09
CA MET A 82 10.66 14.42 -0.33
C MET A 82 11.17 14.96 1.01
N LYS A 83 11.98 14.17 1.73
CA LYS A 83 12.59 14.61 3.00
C LYS A 83 13.48 15.83 2.81
N ILE A 84 14.37 15.81 1.81
CA ILE A 84 15.26 16.93 1.47
C ILE A 84 14.46 18.18 1.08
N TYR A 85 13.35 18.03 0.35
CA TYR A 85 12.44 19.12 0.03
C TYR A 85 11.76 19.71 1.27
N ASN A 86 11.26 18.86 2.18
CA ASN A 86 10.63 19.30 3.44
C ASN A 86 11.63 20.03 4.35
N GLU A 87 12.91 19.67 4.28
CA GLU A 87 14.02 20.39 4.93
C GLU A 87 14.43 21.69 4.20
N LYS A 88 13.71 22.07 3.14
CA LYS A 88 13.94 23.27 2.31
C LYS A 88 15.32 23.34 1.67
N ARG A 89 15.92 22.20 1.36
CA ARG A 89 17.25 22.10 0.74
C ARG A 89 17.23 22.09 -0.79
N ILE A 90 16.07 21.85 -1.38
CA ILE A 90 15.83 21.91 -2.84
C ILE A 90 14.53 22.67 -3.10
N SER A 91 14.37 23.21 -4.31
CA SER A 91 13.12 23.87 -4.71
C SER A 91 11.99 22.87 -5.00
N SER A 92 10.74 23.35 -5.06
CA SER A 92 9.59 22.53 -5.47
C SER A 92 9.78 21.98 -6.88
N ASP A 93 10.28 22.79 -7.82
CA ASP A 93 10.53 22.38 -9.20
C ASP A 93 11.59 21.27 -9.29
N GLU A 94 12.65 21.37 -8.47
CA GLU A 94 13.70 20.35 -8.42
C GLU A 94 13.16 19.03 -7.87
N MET A 95 12.33 19.09 -6.82
CA MET A 95 11.65 17.93 -6.25
C MET A 95 10.71 17.29 -7.27
N GLU A 96 9.91 18.09 -7.98
CA GLU A 96 8.96 17.59 -8.97
C GLU A 96 9.67 16.90 -10.14
N ILE A 97 10.73 17.51 -10.68
CA ILE A 97 11.54 16.90 -11.75
C ILE A 97 12.12 15.56 -11.28
N ALA A 98 12.73 15.51 -10.10
CA ALA A 98 13.31 14.28 -9.56
C ALA A 98 12.25 13.19 -9.35
N MET A 99 11.09 13.54 -8.80
CA MET A 99 9.98 12.62 -8.58
C MET A 99 9.39 12.06 -9.88
N ASN A 100 9.21 12.92 -10.89
CA ASN A 100 8.69 12.53 -12.21
C ASN A 100 9.69 11.67 -12.97
N MET A 101 10.98 11.99 -12.90
CA MET A 101 12.03 11.16 -13.49
C MET A 101 12.12 9.78 -12.81
N ALA A 102 12.02 9.72 -11.48
CA ALA A 102 11.98 8.44 -10.78
C ALA A 102 10.77 7.60 -11.20
N LEU A 103 9.58 8.22 -11.34
CA LEU A 103 8.38 7.54 -11.83
C LEU A 103 8.55 7.05 -13.28
N TYR A 104 9.16 7.86 -14.14
CA TYR A 104 9.50 7.45 -15.50
C TYR A 104 10.43 6.23 -15.53
N ILE A 105 11.45 6.19 -14.68
CA ILE A 105 12.36 5.03 -14.57
C ILE A 105 11.58 3.80 -14.07
N ILE A 106 10.70 3.95 -13.06
CA ILE A 106 9.83 2.86 -12.59
C ILE A 106 8.98 2.32 -13.75
N GLY A 107 8.37 3.20 -14.55
CA GLY A 107 7.61 2.80 -15.75
C GLY A 107 8.43 2.09 -16.82
N ASN A 108 9.76 2.22 -16.81
CA ASN A 108 10.65 1.45 -17.70
C ASN A 108 10.96 0.04 -17.16
N PHE A 109 10.64 -0.25 -15.90
CA PHE A 109 10.76 -1.56 -15.28
C PHE A 109 9.43 -2.31 -15.25
N LEU A 110 8.32 -1.58 -15.12
CA LEU A 110 6.98 -2.15 -15.09
C LEU A 110 6.38 -2.14 -16.49
N LYS A 111 6.06 -3.32 -17.03
CA LYS A 111 5.40 -3.44 -18.33
C LYS A 111 3.93 -3.10 -18.19
N PRO A 112 3.34 -2.32 -19.10
CA PRO A 112 1.91 -2.10 -19.11
C PRO A 112 1.17 -3.38 -19.53
N ALA A 113 -0.06 -3.54 -19.07
CA ALA A 113 -0.95 -4.65 -19.46
C ALA A 113 -1.54 -4.44 -20.87
N ASP A 114 -1.66 -3.19 -21.29
CA ASP A 114 -2.20 -2.79 -22.58
C ASP A 114 -1.57 -1.47 -23.08
N ASN A 115 -1.97 -1.02 -24.26
CA ASN A 115 -1.46 0.22 -24.86
C ASN A 115 -2.00 1.50 -24.18
N SER A 116 -2.94 1.39 -23.24
CA SER A 116 -3.50 2.53 -22.50
C SER A 116 -2.63 2.95 -21.32
N PHE A 117 -1.68 2.09 -20.89
CA PHE A 117 -0.82 2.30 -19.71
C PHE A 117 -1.60 2.49 -18.39
N GLU A 118 -2.90 2.19 -18.39
CA GLU A 118 -3.76 2.34 -17.22
C GLU A 118 -3.45 1.26 -16.18
N LYS A 119 -3.08 0.05 -16.63
CA LYS A 119 -2.78 -1.10 -15.77
C LYS A 119 -1.42 -1.68 -16.10
N ILE A 120 -0.71 -2.20 -15.10
CA ILE A 120 0.54 -2.94 -15.27
C ILE A 120 0.28 -4.43 -15.49
N ALA A 121 1.17 -5.10 -16.23
CA ALA A 121 1.10 -6.53 -16.48
C ALA A 121 1.22 -7.34 -15.17
N SER A 122 0.64 -8.54 -15.12
CA SER A 122 0.63 -9.39 -13.91
C SER A 122 2.04 -9.66 -13.36
N GLU A 123 3.03 -9.91 -14.22
CA GLU A 123 4.42 -10.09 -13.77
C GLU A 123 4.97 -8.84 -13.07
N SER A 124 4.76 -7.65 -13.65
CA SER A 124 5.21 -6.38 -13.08
C SER A 124 4.48 -6.02 -11.79
N ALA A 125 3.21 -6.39 -11.68
CA ALA A 125 2.47 -6.29 -10.42
C ALA A 125 3.07 -7.18 -9.33
N GLN A 126 3.41 -8.44 -9.64
CA GLN A 126 4.05 -9.34 -8.69
C GLN A 126 5.43 -8.82 -8.26
N ASP A 127 6.23 -8.32 -9.19
CA ASP A 127 7.55 -7.74 -8.89
C ASP A 127 7.43 -6.51 -7.98
N LEU A 128 6.44 -5.65 -8.23
CA LEU A 128 6.19 -4.49 -7.39
C LEU A 128 5.73 -4.88 -5.98
N ILE A 129 4.80 -5.84 -5.86
CA ILE A 129 4.37 -6.36 -4.55
C ILE A 129 5.58 -6.92 -3.79
N ARG A 130 6.42 -7.75 -4.42
CA ARG A 130 7.64 -8.30 -3.80
C ARG A 130 8.64 -7.21 -3.39
N ALA A 131 8.78 -6.16 -4.19
CA ALA A 131 9.67 -5.05 -3.89
C ALA A 131 9.24 -4.29 -2.64
N VAL A 132 7.93 -4.05 -2.46
CA VAL A 132 7.40 -3.24 -1.36
C VAL A 132 7.11 -4.03 -0.09
N PHE A 133 6.72 -5.31 -0.22
CA PHE A 133 6.20 -6.13 0.86
C PHE A 133 7.10 -6.18 2.11
N PRO A 134 8.44 -6.31 1.98
CA PRO A 134 9.32 -6.35 3.14
C PRO A 134 9.32 -5.09 4.01
N TYR A 135 8.75 -3.98 3.54
CA TYR A 135 8.82 -2.67 4.18
C TYR A 135 7.43 -2.12 4.57
N LEU A 136 6.34 -2.85 4.35
CA LEU A 136 4.98 -2.34 4.59
C LEU A 136 4.65 -2.07 6.08
N ASP A 137 5.41 -2.66 7.00
CA ASP A 137 5.33 -2.45 8.44
C ASP A 137 6.33 -1.40 8.96
N THR A 138 7.01 -0.64 8.09
CA THR A 138 7.88 0.48 8.50
C THR A 138 7.14 1.52 9.34
N GLU A 139 7.86 2.11 10.29
CA GLU A 139 7.38 3.24 11.10
C GLU A 139 7.62 4.59 10.41
N ASP A 140 8.49 4.63 9.40
CA ASP A 140 8.71 5.81 8.55
C ASP A 140 7.45 6.12 7.73
N THR A 141 6.71 7.13 8.17
CA THR A 141 5.45 7.55 7.56
C THR A 141 5.60 8.01 6.11
N GLU A 142 6.75 8.62 5.77
CA GLU A 142 7.01 9.08 4.40
C GLU A 142 7.28 7.86 3.50
N LEU A 143 8.13 6.92 3.95
CA LEU A 143 8.37 5.68 3.23
C LEU A 143 7.06 4.91 3.05
N LYS A 144 6.28 4.73 4.12
CA LYS A 144 4.98 4.05 4.07
C LYS A 144 4.03 4.67 3.05
N SER A 145 3.96 6.01 3.02
CA SER A 145 3.18 6.77 2.03
C SER A 145 3.64 6.49 0.60
N GLN A 146 4.95 6.43 0.36
CA GLN A 146 5.50 6.09 -0.97
C GLN A 146 5.19 4.63 -1.35
N LEU A 147 5.34 3.67 -0.43
CA LEU A 147 5.00 2.26 -0.67
C LEU A 147 3.52 2.10 -1.06
N TYR A 148 2.62 2.73 -0.32
CA TYR A 148 1.18 2.71 -0.60
C TYR A 148 0.87 3.38 -1.95
N ARG A 149 1.56 4.47 -2.30
CA ARG A 149 1.41 5.10 -3.61
C ARG A 149 1.83 4.16 -4.75
N MET A 150 2.87 3.36 -4.56
CA MET A 150 3.28 2.37 -5.56
C MET A 150 2.24 1.25 -5.70
N LEU A 151 1.72 0.73 -4.60
CA LEU A 151 0.70 -0.32 -4.61
C LEU A 151 -0.61 0.10 -5.31
N LYS A 152 -0.93 1.40 -5.35
CA LYS A 152 -2.04 1.92 -6.16
C LYS A 152 -1.89 1.68 -7.67
N MET A 153 -0.68 1.51 -8.17
CA MET A 153 -0.44 1.13 -9.57
C MET A 153 -0.85 -0.33 -9.84
N VAL A 154 -0.87 -1.16 -8.80
CA VAL A 154 -1.26 -2.57 -8.87
C VAL A 154 -2.78 -2.73 -8.76
N ASP A 155 -3.40 -2.01 -7.81
CA ASP A 155 -4.81 -2.19 -7.45
C ASP A 155 -5.78 -1.28 -8.21
N LEU A 156 -5.29 -0.55 -9.22
CA LEU A 156 -6.10 0.31 -10.06
C LEU A 156 -7.17 -0.51 -10.81
N ASN A 157 -8.43 -0.13 -10.62
CA ASN A 157 -9.55 -0.64 -11.40
C ASN A 157 -10.26 0.54 -12.09
N VAL A 158 -10.02 0.68 -13.39
CA VAL A 158 -10.57 1.74 -14.24
C VAL A 158 -12.05 1.55 -14.60
N SER A 159 -12.63 0.37 -14.29
CA SER A 159 -13.99 0.01 -14.71
C SER A 159 -15.08 0.22 -13.64
N GLY A 160 -14.68 0.55 -12.41
CA GLY A 160 -15.59 0.59 -11.26
C GLY A 160 -16.35 1.91 -11.08
N LYS A 161 -17.62 1.84 -10.66
CA LYS A 161 -18.34 3.02 -10.15
C LYS A 161 -17.85 3.36 -8.74
N GLN A 162 -17.64 4.63 -8.44
CA GLN A 162 -17.26 5.10 -7.11
C GLN A 162 -18.31 4.67 -6.07
N ILE A 163 -17.86 4.02 -4.99
CA ILE A 163 -18.71 3.46 -3.93
C ILE A 163 -19.00 4.51 -2.84
N HIS A 164 -18.02 5.38 -2.55
CA HIS A 164 -18.15 6.42 -1.51
C HIS A 164 -17.48 7.75 -1.92
N PRO A 165 -18.19 8.89 -1.89
CA PRO A 165 -17.65 10.18 -2.33
C PRO A 165 -16.55 10.72 -1.39
N LYS A 166 -16.68 10.53 -0.07
CA LYS A 166 -15.67 10.97 0.93
C LYS A 166 -14.38 10.14 0.97
N TYR A 167 -14.43 8.85 0.60
CA TYR A 167 -13.30 7.93 0.75
C TYR A 167 -12.64 7.55 -0.59
N SER A 168 -13.14 8.07 -1.72
CA SER A 168 -12.67 7.75 -3.07
C SER A 168 -12.42 6.24 -3.27
N GLU A 169 -13.38 5.45 -2.78
CA GLU A 169 -13.39 4.01 -2.92
C GLU A 169 -13.99 3.69 -4.28
N TYR A 170 -13.14 3.72 -5.31
CA TYR A 170 -13.40 2.90 -6.47
C TYR A 170 -13.17 1.44 -6.06
N PRO A 171 -13.94 0.47 -6.60
CA PRO A 171 -13.57 -0.93 -6.51
C PRO A 171 -12.09 -1.07 -6.86
N VAL A 172 -11.38 -1.97 -6.20
CA VAL A 172 -9.97 -2.23 -6.48
C VAL A 172 -9.78 -3.64 -7.00
N ASP A 173 -8.75 -3.85 -7.81
CA ASP A 173 -8.41 -5.19 -8.30
C ASP A 173 -7.32 -5.81 -7.43
N TYR A 174 -7.72 -6.73 -6.56
CA TYR A 174 -6.81 -7.49 -5.71
C TYR A 174 -6.38 -8.85 -6.28
N THR A 175 -6.59 -9.10 -7.58
CA THR A 175 -6.19 -10.37 -8.24
C THR A 175 -4.72 -10.69 -8.01
N GLU A 176 -3.84 -9.71 -8.13
CA GLU A 176 -2.39 -9.93 -7.98
C GLU A 176 -1.99 -10.09 -6.51
N TYR A 177 -2.69 -9.43 -5.59
CA TYR A 177 -2.50 -9.62 -4.15
C TYR A 177 -2.91 -11.02 -3.72
N LYS A 178 -4.03 -11.54 -4.25
CA LYS A 178 -4.48 -12.91 -4.02
C LYS A 178 -3.41 -13.93 -4.40
N LYS A 179 -2.88 -13.84 -5.63
CA LYS A 179 -1.80 -14.72 -6.11
C LYS A 179 -0.57 -14.67 -5.19
N PHE A 180 -0.21 -13.46 -4.75
CA PHE A 180 0.92 -13.29 -3.83
C PHE A 180 0.64 -13.94 -2.47
N ILE A 181 -0.54 -13.72 -1.88
CA ILE A 181 -0.92 -14.27 -0.58
C ILE A 181 -1.00 -15.82 -0.63
N GLU A 182 -1.53 -16.39 -1.71
CA GLU A 182 -1.65 -17.85 -1.89
C GLU A 182 -0.28 -18.54 -2.00
N THR A 183 0.74 -17.84 -2.47
CA THR A 183 2.09 -18.39 -2.69
C THR A 183 3.10 -17.99 -1.62
N SER A 184 2.81 -16.95 -0.83
CA SER A 184 3.70 -16.46 0.21
C SER A 184 3.76 -17.41 1.41
N LYS A 185 4.97 -17.59 1.95
CA LYS A 185 5.22 -18.29 3.22
C LYS A 185 5.47 -17.32 4.37
N GLU A 186 5.45 -16.02 4.09
CA GLU A 186 5.76 -14.96 5.05
C GLU A 186 4.51 -14.45 5.77
N LYS A 187 4.72 -13.64 6.80
CA LYS A 187 3.65 -12.94 7.52
C LYS A 187 3.03 -11.85 6.65
N ILE A 188 1.83 -12.10 6.13
CA ILE A 188 1.10 -11.26 5.18
C ILE A 188 0.29 -10.13 5.83
N GLU A 189 0.31 -10.00 7.15
CA GLU A 189 -0.45 -9.02 7.92
C GLU A 189 -0.24 -7.57 7.47
N PRO A 190 0.99 -7.08 7.16
CA PRO A 190 1.17 -5.72 6.66
C PRO A 190 0.50 -5.46 5.31
N LEU A 191 0.47 -6.49 4.44
CA LEU A 191 -0.22 -6.41 3.15
C LEU A 191 -1.74 -6.42 3.34
N ILE A 192 -2.25 -7.28 4.22
CA ILE A 192 -3.68 -7.27 4.59
C ILE A 192 -4.07 -5.91 5.17
N GLN A 193 -3.25 -5.32 6.05
CA GLN A 193 -3.51 -3.99 6.59
C GLN A 193 -3.66 -2.95 5.47
N TYR A 194 -2.73 -2.93 4.50
CA TYR A 194 -2.84 -2.06 3.34
C TYR A 194 -4.16 -2.26 2.58
N MET A 195 -4.52 -3.52 2.29
CA MET A 195 -5.75 -3.85 1.56
C MET A 195 -7.00 -3.35 2.29
N TYR A 196 -7.07 -3.51 3.61
CA TYR A 196 -8.19 -3.03 4.43
C TYR A 196 -8.24 -1.51 4.55
N GLU A 197 -7.10 -0.84 4.69
CA GLU A 197 -7.03 0.63 4.71
C GLU A 197 -7.47 1.22 3.35
N ARG A 198 -7.19 0.51 2.25
CA ARG A 198 -7.56 0.95 0.90
C ARG A 198 -9.02 0.64 0.52
N ALA A 199 -9.45 -0.61 0.61
CA ALA A 199 -10.79 -1.06 0.21
C ALA A 199 -11.22 -2.31 1.02
N PRO A 200 -11.87 -2.14 2.18
CA PRO A 200 -12.12 -3.23 3.13
C PRO A 200 -13.05 -4.31 2.57
N GLY A 201 -14.05 -3.93 1.76
CA GLY A 201 -14.97 -4.87 1.12
C GLY A 201 -14.29 -5.80 0.13
N ASP A 202 -13.50 -5.24 -0.79
CA ASP A 202 -12.75 -6.03 -1.79
C ASP A 202 -11.65 -6.86 -1.12
N ALA A 203 -11.04 -6.35 -0.03
CA ALA A 203 -10.12 -7.12 0.81
C ALA A 203 -10.80 -8.34 1.44
N LEU A 204 -11.97 -8.17 2.07
CA LEU A 204 -12.74 -9.26 2.66
C LEU A 204 -13.08 -10.35 1.62
N ILE A 205 -13.59 -9.95 0.45
CA ILE A 205 -13.90 -10.89 -0.64
C ILE A 205 -12.65 -11.66 -1.06
N THR A 206 -11.54 -10.95 -1.26
CA THR A 206 -10.27 -11.56 -1.70
C THR A 206 -9.78 -12.58 -0.68
N LEU A 207 -9.72 -12.22 0.60
CA LEU A 207 -9.25 -13.10 1.67
C LEU A 207 -10.20 -14.29 1.89
N SER A 208 -11.51 -14.10 1.70
CA SER A 208 -12.48 -15.19 1.75
C SER A 208 -12.23 -16.22 0.65
N GLN A 209 -11.82 -15.79 -0.54
CA GLN A 209 -11.44 -16.71 -1.62
C GLN A 209 -10.15 -17.49 -1.32
N VAL A 210 -9.22 -16.89 -0.57
CA VAL A 210 -7.95 -17.53 -0.18
C VAL A 210 -8.16 -18.54 0.96
N TYR A 211 -8.80 -18.09 2.04
CA TYR A 211 -8.80 -18.80 3.32
C TYR A 211 -10.05 -19.65 3.58
N ILE A 212 -11.21 -19.30 3.00
CA ILE A 212 -12.45 -20.07 3.21
C ILE A 212 -12.59 -21.11 2.09
N LYS A 213 -12.43 -22.38 2.45
CA LYS A 213 -12.50 -23.50 1.49
C LYS A 213 -13.93 -23.95 1.21
N ASP A 214 -14.80 -23.81 2.19
CA ASP A 214 -16.22 -24.11 2.02
C ASP A 214 -16.89 -23.07 1.13
N LEU A 215 -17.52 -23.52 0.05
CA LEU A 215 -18.10 -22.63 -0.96
C LEU A 215 -19.31 -21.88 -0.41
N GLU A 216 -20.15 -22.57 0.39
CA GLU A 216 -21.39 -22.01 0.92
C GLU A 216 -21.08 -20.95 1.99
N GLU A 217 -20.16 -21.23 2.91
CA GLU A 217 -19.66 -20.27 3.89
C GLU A 217 -19.06 -19.03 3.22
N ARG A 218 -18.25 -19.24 2.18
CA ARG A 218 -17.65 -18.13 1.40
C ARG A 218 -18.73 -17.29 0.71
N GLU A 219 -19.73 -17.91 0.10
CA GLU A 219 -20.83 -17.21 -0.54
C GLU A 219 -21.66 -16.40 0.47
N LYS A 220 -21.89 -16.94 1.67
CA LYS A 220 -22.53 -16.20 2.77
C LYS A 220 -21.75 -14.93 3.09
N ILE A 221 -20.44 -15.02 3.32
CA ILE A 221 -19.59 -13.85 3.62
C ILE A 221 -19.67 -12.80 2.51
N ILE A 222 -19.56 -13.23 1.24
CA ILE A 222 -19.64 -12.32 0.08
C ILE A 222 -21.02 -11.65 0.00
N ASN A 223 -22.10 -12.37 0.27
CA ASN A 223 -23.45 -11.82 0.26
C ASN A 223 -23.66 -10.79 1.39
N GLU A 224 -23.15 -11.05 2.59
CA GLU A 224 -23.23 -10.07 3.70
C GLU A 224 -22.43 -8.79 3.39
N GLU A 225 -21.24 -8.92 2.79
CA GLU A 225 -20.47 -7.76 2.30
C GLU A 225 -21.25 -6.96 1.26
N LYS A 226 -21.87 -7.65 0.30
CA LYS A 226 -22.66 -7.01 -0.75
C LYS A 226 -23.82 -6.21 -0.19
N ILE A 227 -24.54 -6.73 0.81
CA ILE A 227 -25.63 -6.00 1.49
C ILE A 227 -25.11 -4.69 2.11
N ILE A 228 -23.96 -4.74 2.80
CA ILE A 228 -23.34 -3.57 3.41
C ILE A 228 -22.91 -2.57 2.32
N ARG A 229 -22.26 -3.04 1.25
CA ARG A 229 -21.81 -2.22 0.11
C ARG A 229 -22.98 -1.51 -0.58
N GLU A 230 -24.09 -2.21 -0.83
CA GLU A 230 -25.29 -1.63 -1.42
C GLU A 230 -25.94 -0.59 -0.50
N ASP A 231 -25.95 -0.80 0.82
CA ASP A 231 -26.42 0.19 1.80
C ASP A 231 -25.57 1.46 1.75
N PHE A 232 -24.25 1.34 1.69
CA PHE A 232 -23.36 2.48 1.45
C PHE A 232 -23.72 3.20 0.14
N GLN A 233 -23.77 2.49 -0.98
CA GLN A 233 -24.05 3.09 -2.28
C GLN A 233 -25.38 3.84 -2.30
N LYS A 234 -26.48 3.22 -1.85
CA LYS A 234 -27.82 3.83 -1.82
C LYS A 234 -27.84 5.13 -1.03
N ARG A 235 -27.16 5.16 0.13
CA ARG A 235 -27.09 6.35 0.99
C ARG A 235 -26.30 7.50 0.37
N TYR A 236 -25.34 7.22 -0.52
CA TYR A 236 -24.47 8.24 -1.10
C TYR A 236 -24.75 8.57 -2.58
N SER A 237 -25.56 7.77 -3.29
CA SER A 237 -25.90 7.98 -4.71
C SER A 237 -27.19 8.79 -4.97
N GLY A 238 -27.88 9.26 -3.92
CA GLY A 238 -28.91 10.31 -4.06
C GLY A 238 -30.35 9.84 -4.31
N SER A 239 -30.93 9.01 -3.44
CA SER A 239 -32.38 9.11 -3.19
C SER A 239 -32.61 9.79 -1.83
N LEU A 240 -33.17 11.01 -1.88
CA LEU A 240 -33.47 11.87 -0.73
C LEU A 240 -34.48 11.26 0.27
N GLU A 241 -34.99 10.06 0.01
CA GLU A 241 -36.07 9.42 0.78
C GLU A 241 -35.62 8.25 1.66
N SER A 242 -34.38 7.77 1.54
CA SER A 242 -33.83 6.82 2.51
C SER A 242 -33.03 7.58 3.56
N GLY A 243 -33.58 7.65 4.78
CA GLY A 243 -33.00 8.38 5.89
C GLY A 243 -31.52 8.04 6.12
N HIS A 244 -30.80 8.96 6.75
CA HIS A 244 -29.39 8.84 7.14
C HIS A 244 -29.10 7.68 8.12
N SER A 245 -29.98 6.71 8.30
CA SER A 245 -29.80 5.54 9.12
C SER A 245 -29.30 4.35 8.28
N VAL A 246 -28.40 3.56 8.85
CA VAL A 246 -28.02 2.25 8.31
C VAL A 246 -29.26 1.35 8.28
N SER A 247 -29.51 0.66 7.17
CA SER A 247 -30.64 -0.27 7.05
C SER A 247 -30.53 -1.45 8.03
N GLU A 248 -31.68 -1.97 8.46
CA GLU A 248 -31.72 -3.15 9.33
C GLU A 248 -31.09 -4.40 8.69
N GLN A 249 -31.11 -4.49 7.36
CA GLN A 249 -30.42 -5.56 6.62
C GLN A 249 -28.90 -5.42 6.76
N ALA A 250 -28.35 -4.22 6.57
CA ALA A 250 -26.93 -3.98 6.74
C ALA A 250 -26.47 -4.18 8.20
N LYS A 251 -27.28 -3.78 9.19
CA LYS A 251 -27.00 -4.07 10.61
C LYS A 251 -26.94 -5.58 10.88
N LYS A 252 -27.88 -6.35 10.34
CA LYS A 252 -27.87 -7.81 10.45
C LYS A 252 -26.63 -8.40 9.77
N ALA A 253 -26.27 -7.91 8.59
CA ALA A 253 -25.12 -8.38 7.85
C ALA A 253 -23.81 -8.18 8.61
N ILE A 254 -23.57 -6.98 9.15
CA ILE A 254 -22.36 -6.75 9.94
C ILE A 254 -22.36 -7.56 11.24
N ASN A 255 -23.53 -7.78 11.84
CA ASN A 255 -23.67 -8.63 13.02
C ASN A 255 -23.32 -10.09 12.71
N GLN A 256 -23.76 -10.63 11.57
CA GLN A 256 -23.40 -11.98 11.11
C GLN A 256 -21.89 -12.08 10.86
N LEU A 257 -21.29 -11.12 10.15
CA LEU A 257 -19.85 -11.09 9.92
C LEU A 257 -19.04 -11.03 11.22
N SER A 258 -19.54 -10.32 12.25
CA SER A 258 -18.88 -10.27 13.56
C SER A 258 -18.93 -11.59 14.35
N MET A 259 -19.66 -12.61 13.90
CA MET A 259 -19.67 -13.94 14.53
C MET A 259 -18.49 -14.82 14.09
N TYR A 260 -17.80 -14.47 13.01
CA TYR A 260 -16.72 -15.28 12.46
C TYR A 260 -15.42 -15.14 13.28
N PRO A 261 -14.79 -16.24 13.75
CA PRO A 261 -13.61 -16.13 14.60
C PRO A 261 -12.34 -15.63 13.89
N GLN A 262 -12.33 -15.58 12.55
CA GLN A 262 -11.17 -15.19 11.75
C GLN A 262 -10.86 -13.69 11.94
N TRP A 263 -9.65 -13.39 12.40
CA TRP A 263 -9.24 -12.02 12.73
C TRP A 263 -9.35 -11.03 11.55
N TRP A 264 -9.17 -11.49 10.31
CA TRP A 264 -9.28 -10.64 9.13
C TRP A 264 -10.75 -10.30 8.81
N ILE A 265 -11.70 -11.19 9.13
CA ILE A 265 -13.13 -10.85 9.07
C ILE A 265 -13.47 -9.84 10.18
N GLN A 266 -12.92 -10.02 11.38
CA GLN A 266 -13.10 -9.06 12.48
C GLN A 266 -12.46 -7.69 12.16
N LEU A 267 -11.34 -7.68 11.42
CA LEU A 267 -10.72 -6.45 10.90
C LEU A 267 -11.63 -5.74 9.90
N TYR A 268 -12.31 -6.47 9.00
CA TYR A 268 -13.34 -5.90 8.13
C TYR A 268 -14.41 -5.18 8.96
N VAL A 269 -14.97 -5.86 9.96
CA VAL A 269 -16.02 -5.30 10.80
C VAL A 269 -15.54 -4.04 11.51
N ALA A 270 -14.32 -4.06 12.07
CA ALA A 270 -13.71 -2.90 12.72
C ALA A 270 -13.55 -1.71 11.75
N GLU A 271 -13.06 -1.95 10.52
CA GLU A 271 -12.89 -0.91 9.50
C GLU A 271 -14.23 -0.32 9.03
N ILE A 272 -15.27 -1.14 8.89
CA ILE A 272 -16.61 -0.65 8.56
C ILE A 272 -17.18 0.21 9.69
N ILE A 273 -17.06 -0.21 10.95
CA ILE A 273 -17.50 0.59 12.11
C ILE A 273 -16.71 1.90 12.21
N TYR A 274 -15.40 1.87 11.93
CA TYR A 274 -14.56 3.07 11.91
C TYR A 274 -15.03 4.07 10.84
N ARG A 275 -15.25 3.61 9.61
CA ARG A 275 -15.72 4.45 8.49
C ARG A 275 -17.16 4.93 8.68
N GLU A 276 -17.97 4.12 9.33
CA GLU A 276 -19.40 4.34 9.56
C GLU A 276 -19.81 3.99 11.00
N PRO A 277 -19.62 4.93 11.95
CA PRO A 277 -19.93 4.71 13.36
C PRO A 277 -21.39 4.35 13.67
N ARG A 278 -22.31 4.53 12.73
CA ARG A 278 -23.72 4.11 12.88
C ARG A 278 -23.90 2.58 12.92
N PHE A 279 -22.91 1.80 12.49
CA PHE A 279 -22.89 0.35 12.68
C PHE A 279 -22.44 -0.07 14.09
N LYS A 280 -22.02 0.88 14.93
CA LYS A 280 -21.51 0.59 16.28
C LYS A 280 -22.61 -0.04 17.14
N ASP A 281 -22.33 -1.24 17.62
CA ASP A 281 -23.17 -2.01 18.55
C ASP A 281 -22.27 -2.60 19.65
N SER A 282 -22.73 -2.56 20.90
CA SER A 282 -21.90 -3.00 22.04
C SER A 282 -21.53 -4.48 21.99
N GLN A 283 -22.47 -5.35 21.58
CA GLN A 283 -22.22 -6.79 21.48
C GLN A 283 -21.27 -7.12 20.34
N ILE A 284 -21.33 -6.37 19.23
CA ILE A 284 -20.36 -6.48 18.14
C ILE A 284 -18.97 -6.05 18.63
N LEU A 285 -18.86 -4.91 19.32
CA LEU A 285 -17.57 -4.42 19.81
C LEU A 285 -16.92 -5.36 20.84
N GLU A 286 -17.70 -5.95 21.74
CA GLU A 286 -17.21 -6.94 22.71
C GLU A 286 -16.62 -8.15 22.00
N ARG A 287 -17.31 -8.68 20.98
CA ARG A 287 -16.82 -9.80 20.16
C ARG A 287 -15.52 -9.46 19.45
N ILE A 288 -15.45 -8.33 18.74
CA ILE A 288 -14.25 -7.92 18.00
C ILE A 288 -13.06 -7.68 18.95
N LYS A 289 -13.28 -7.05 20.11
CA LYS A 289 -12.22 -6.82 21.09
C LYS A 289 -11.66 -8.12 21.66
N SER A 290 -12.51 -9.14 21.82
CA SER A 290 -12.09 -10.46 22.31
C SER A 290 -11.12 -11.20 21.36
N THR A 291 -11.05 -10.80 20.08
CA THR A 291 -10.11 -11.37 19.11
C THR A 291 -8.65 -11.10 19.47
N ASN A 292 -8.36 -10.04 20.24
CA ASN A 292 -7.02 -9.64 20.71
C ASN A 292 -5.95 -9.55 19.59
N HIS A 293 -6.36 -9.32 18.33
CA HIS A 293 -5.45 -9.19 17.21
C HIS A 293 -4.99 -7.72 17.06
N PRO A 294 -3.68 -7.42 16.96
CA PRO A 294 -3.19 -6.03 16.97
C PRO A 294 -3.81 -5.13 15.91
N LEU A 295 -3.99 -5.62 14.68
CA LEU A 295 -4.60 -4.84 13.59
C LEU A 295 -6.08 -4.52 13.86
N VAL A 296 -6.81 -5.46 14.46
CA VAL A 296 -8.23 -5.30 14.77
C VAL A 296 -8.39 -4.23 15.86
N LEU A 297 -7.60 -4.34 16.93
CA LEU A 297 -7.61 -3.37 18.03
C LEU A 297 -7.18 -1.98 17.56
N LYS A 298 -6.15 -1.89 16.71
CA LYS A 298 -5.71 -0.63 16.10
C LYS A 298 -6.83 0.03 15.30
N SER A 299 -7.56 -0.73 14.47
CA SER A 299 -8.67 -0.21 13.66
C SER A 299 -9.79 0.39 14.53
N LEU A 300 -10.12 -0.25 15.66
CA LEU A 300 -11.11 0.27 16.62
C LEU A 300 -10.65 1.55 17.33
N GLY A 301 -9.34 1.70 17.61
CA GLY A 301 -8.75 2.84 18.32
C GLY A 301 -8.47 4.07 17.46
N LYS A 302 -8.48 3.95 16.11
CA LYS A 302 -8.32 5.08 15.19
C LYS A 302 -9.39 6.18 15.35
N GLY A 303 -10.44 5.96 16.15
CA GLY A 303 -11.49 6.93 16.47
C GLY A 303 -11.18 7.90 17.61
N ASP A 304 -10.12 7.65 18.41
CA ASP A 304 -9.76 8.46 19.59
C ASP A 304 -8.64 9.48 19.31
N GLU A 305 -8.08 9.50 18.10
CA GLU A 305 -7.15 10.52 17.62
C GLU A 305 -7.91 11.53 16.73
N LYS A 306 -8.41 12.60 17.36
CA LYS A 306 -8.88 13.83 16.70
C LYS A 306 -8.18 15.04 17.28
#